data_AF-R5N1T1-F1
#
_entry.id   AF-R5N1T1-F1
#
_cell.length_a   1.000
_cell.length_b   1.000
_cell.length_c   1.000
_cell.angle_alpha   90.00
_cell.angle_beta   90.00
_cell.angle_gamma   90.00
#
_symmetry.space_group_name_H-M   'P 1'
#
loop_
_entity.id
_entity.type
_entity.pdbx_description
1 polymer ?
#
loop_
_entity_poly.entity_id
_entity_poly.type
_entity_poly.pdbx_seq_one_letter_code
_entity_poly.pdbx_strand_id
1 'polypeptide(L)' 'MLISGHSTLKFPDGSDFEVNSKYYLFRITEKEELQNQNLYNDHPKLSIYR' A
#
# COMPACT_ATOMS: atom_id res chain seq x y z
N MET A 1 16.38 27.02 -16.24
CA MET A 1 15.30 26.13 -15.74
C MET A 1 15.65 25.74 -14.32
N LEU A 2 14.85 26.16 -13.34
CA LEU A 2 14.98 25.63 -11.97
C LEU A 2 14.34 24.24 -11.97
N ILE A 3 15.15 23.21 -11.72
CA ILE A 3 14.66 21.84 -11.57
C ILE A 3 13.91 21.82 -10.24
N SER A 4 12.59 21.81 -10.27
CA SER A 4 11.78 21.62 -9.07
C SER A 4 11.83 20.15 -8.69
N GLY A 5 12.40 19.83 -7.53
CA GLY A 5 12.35 18.49 -6.96
C GLY A 5 10.95 18.10 -6.50
N HIS A 6 10.81 16.90 -5.94
CA HIS A 6 9.58 16.51 -5.25
C HIS A 6 9.29 17.48 -4.10
N SER A 7 8.11 18.12 -4.15
CA SER A 7 7.58 18.96 -3.07
C SER A 7 6.71 18.17 -2.08
N THR A 8 6.34 16.94 -2.44
CA THR A 8 5.52 16.07 -1.60
C THR A 8 6.38 15.36 -0.57
N LEU A 9 6.17 15.70 0.70
CA LEU A 9 6.91 15.15 1.86
C LEU A 9 6.05 14.20 2.72
N LYS A 10 4.89 13.80 2.21
CA LYS A 10 3.87 13.01 2.92
C LYS A 10 3.29 11.96 2.00
N PHE A 11 2.72 10.92 2.59
CA PHE A 11 1.92 9.95 1.86
C PHE A 11 0.60 10.54 1.36
N PRO A 12 -0.11 9.86 0.43
CA PRO A 12 -1.40 10.34 -0.09
C PRO A 12 -2.49 10.58 0.97
N ASP A 13 -2.41 9.92 2.14
CA ASP A 13 -3.31 10.18 3.28
C ASP A 13 -2.84 11.31 4.21
N GLY A 14 -1.74 12.00 3.87
CA GLY A 14 -1.17 13.10 4.64
C GLY A 14 -0.28 12.66 5.81
N SER A 15 -0.10 11.36 6.01
CA SER A 15 0.84 10.83 7.00
C SER A 15 2.29 11.07 6.58
N ASP A 16 3.19 11.14 7.56
CA ASP A 16 4.62 11.29 7.30
C ASP A 16 5.21 9.98 6.78
N PHE A 17 6.32 10.06 6.06
CA PHE A 17 7.03 8.87 5.62
C PHE A 17 7.53 8.06 6.81
N GLU A 18 7.23 6.76 6.82
CA GLU A 18 7.57 5.85 7.90
C GLU A 18 8.10 4.52 7.36
N VAL A 19 8.92 3.84 8.17
CA VAL A 19 9.43 2.50 7.84
C VAL A 19 8.28 1.49 7.74
N ASN A 20 8.37 0.56 6.78
CA ASN A 20 7.36 -0.50 6.55
C ASN A 20 5.93 0.02 6.30
N SER A 21 5.78 1.22 5.74
CA SER A 21 4.48 1.76 5.38
C SER A 21 3.76 0.91 4.32
N LYS A 22 2.42 0.80 4.45
CA LYS A 22 1.55 0.12 3.47
C LYS A 22 1.70 0.67 2.04
N TYR A 23 2.13 1.93 1.91
CA TYR A 23 2.30 2.63 0.63
C TYR A 23 3.50 2.15 -0.18
N TYR A 24 4.41 1.37 0.41
CA TYR A 24 5.55 0.79 -0.29
C TYR A 24 5.24 -0.54 -0.99
N LEU A 25 4.12 -1.16 -0.65
CA LEU A 25 3.74 -2.48 -1.15
C LEU A 25 2.69 -2.35 -2.26
N PHE A 26 2.89 -3.10 -3.34
CA PHE A 26 1.79 -3.38 -4.25
C PHE A 26 0.74 -4.23 -3.56
N ARG A 27 -0.53 -3.97 -3.87
CA ARG A 27 -1.66 -4.70 -3.31
C ARG A 27 -2.07 -5.82 -4.25
N ILE A 28 -2.52 -6.94 -3.68
CA ILE A 28 -3.25 -7.96 -4.42
C ILE A 28 -4.49 -7.30 -5.02
N THR A 29 -4.78 -7.64 -6.27
CA THR A 29 -5.90 -7.03 -7.00
C THR A 29 -7.25 -7.49 -6.44
N GLU A 30 -8.24 -6.60 -6.45
CA GLU A 30 -9.61 -6.91 -6.02
C GLU A 30 -10.18 -8.16 -6.72
N LYS A 31 -9.91 -8.32 -8.02
CA LYS A 31 -10.34 -9.50 -8.78
C LYS A 31 -9.85 -10.82 -8.15
N GLU A 32 -8.58 -10.86 -7.74
CA GLU A 32 -8.00 -12.04 -7.10
C GLU A 32 -8.62 -12.27 -5.72
N GLU A 33 -8.82 -11.21 -4.93
CA GLU A 33 -9.48 -11.32 -3.61
C GLU A 33 -10.93 -11.84 -3.72
N LEU A 34 -11.65 -11.52 -4.80
CA LEU A 34 -13.02 -11.98 -5.04
C LEU A 34 -13.09 -13.42 -5.57
N GLN A 35 -12.15 -13.81 -6.42
CA GLN A 35 -12.19 -15.09 -7.14
C GLN A 35 -11.53 -16.22 -6.35
N ASN A 36 -10.46 -15.94 -5.62
CA ASN A 36 -9.70 -16.94 -4.88
C ASN A 36 -10.12 -16.96 -3.39
N GLN A 37 -11.08 -17.83 -3.08
CA GLN A 37 -11.60 -18.03 -1.71
C GLN A 37 -10.54 -18.60 -0.74
N ASN A 38 -9.40 -19.09 -1.24
CA ASN A 38 -8.34 -19.68 -0.43
C ASN A 38 -7.14 -18.74 -0.22
N LEU A 39 -7.18 -17.53 -0.79
CA LEU A 39 -6.05 -16.59 -0.84
C LEU A 39 -5.43 -16.31 0.55
N TYR A 40 -6.24 -16.35 1.60
CA TYR A 40 -5.83 -16.00 2.97
C TYR A 40 -5.98 -17.14 3.98
N ASN A 41 -6.09 -18.41 3.52
CA ASN A 41 -6.30 -19.55 4.42
C ASN A 41 -5.07 -19.86 5.28
N ASP A 42 -3.89 -19.89 4.66
CA ASP A 42 -2.63 -20.24 5.34
C ASP A 42 -1.92 -18.99 5.86
N HIS A 43 -2.04 -17.88 5.14
CA HIS A 43 -1.40 -16.61 5.46
C HIS A 43 -2.42 -15.48 5.43
N PRO A 44 -2.77 -14.90 6.59
CA PRO A 44 -3.81 -13.88 6.65
C PRO A 44 -3.35 -12.58 5.97
N LYS A 45 -4.33 -11.83 5.45
CA LYS A 45 -4.12 -10.47 4.94
C LYS A 45 -3.48 -9.60 6.04
N LEU A 46 -2.51 -8.77 5.66
CA LEU A 46 -1.88 -7.84 6.58
C LEU A 46 -2.92 -6.89 7.18
N SER A 47 -2.96 -6.79 8.50
CA SER A 47 -3.93 -5.97 9.26
C SER A 47 -3.78 -4.45 9.03
N ILE A 48 -2.70 -4.02 8.37
CA ILE A 48 -2.46 -2.62 7.97
C ILE A 48 -3.36 -2.17 6.83
N TYR A 49 -3.98 -3.10 6.10
CA TYR A 49 -4.98 -2.80 5.08
C TYR A 49 -6.38 -2.87 5.72
N ARG A 50 -6.96 -1.69 5.98
CA ARG A 50 -8.36 -1.51 6.38
C ARG A 50 -9.24 -1.18 5.19
#